data_AF-C6HRT0-F1
#
_entry.id   AF-C6HRT0-F1
#
_cell.length_a   1.000
_cell.length_b   1.000
_cell.length_c   1.000
_cell.angle_alpha   90.00
_cell.angle_beta   90.00
_cell.angle_gamma   90.00
#
_symmetry.space_group_name_H-M   'P 1'
#
loop_
_entity.id
_entity.type
_entity.pdbx_description
1 polymer ?
#
loop_
_entity_poly.entity_id
_entity_poly.type
_entity_poly.pdbx_seq_one_letter_code
_entity_poly.pdbx_strand_id
1 'polypeptide(L)'
;MNYSSALDLFAHIKRLQTLYPDSSLVKDITRQAEEVMKDMTSNLIAGLRVQNIRLAAAMRTVGWLRRVAPELEDTSNRETPAMNSEGAFGALFLVCRLANLISMLEALDPLRELADQETQRRLQGNGKQISTSTNSNTWPAGQQTERFLKRYIEIYREQSFAIVSMYKNIFAPTPSESTLVSASVPVLDLRGLSLQTKQGTNLRKTPDLLPCLPPALATFPMHLAQLLTETLKAYLPNVKDKSSRESLLTQVLYCAGSLGRLGGNFSMILSFLTEGDEEGDIEDEDVIVPEWEEVMKKHRILSERLDQLTSSGADNGPKIISRLASPLT
;
A
#
# COMPACT_ATOMS: atom_id res chain seq x y z
N MET A 1 -4.90 5.28 -29.37
CA MET A 1 -3.76 6.13 -29.75
C MET A 1 -2.47 5.38 -29.45
N ASN A 2 -1.48 5.42 -30.35
CA ASN A 2 -0.21 4.74 -30.15
C ASN A 2 0.81 5.69 -29.51
N TYR A 3 0.84 5.73 -28.18
CA TYR A 3 1.70 6.62 -27.39
C TYR A 3 3.20 6.49 -27.73
N SER A 4 3.66 5.32 -28.18
CA SER A 4 5.06 5.15 -28.61
C SER A 4 5.38 6.00 -29.84
N SER A 5 4.50 5.97 -30.85
CA SER A 5 4.73 6.74 -32.08
C SER A 5 4.71 8.26 -31.85
N ALA A 6 3.86 8.73 -30.92
CA ALA A 6 3.82 10.15 -30.54
C ALA A 6 5.13 10.60 -29.87
N LEU A 7 5.67 9.77 -28.97
CA LEU A 7 6.97 10.00 -28.32
C LEU A 7 8.14 10.01 -29.31
N ASP A 8 8.15 9.10 -30.28
CA ASP A 8 9.19 9.04 -31.30
C ASP A 8 9.13 10.27 -32.23
N LEU A 9 7.92 10.73 -32.59
CA LEU A 9 7.71 11.96 -33.35
C LEU A 9 8.19 13.19 -32.56
N PHE A 10 7.85 13.28 -31.26
CA PHE A 10 8.31 14.39 -30.42
C PHE A 10 9.84 14.43 -30.31
N ALA A 11 10.50 13.28 -30.16
CA ALA A 11 11.96 13.20 -30.17
C ALA A 11 12.55 13.68 -31.51
N HIS A 12 11.89 13.40 -32.64
CA HIS A 12 12.31 13.92 -33.94
C HIS A 12 12.15 15.45 -34.03
N ILE A 13 11.03 16.00 -33.56
CA ILE A 13 10.78 17.45 -33.51
C ILE A 13 11.85 18.15 -32.65
N LYS A 14 12.20 17.58 -31.49
CA LYS A 14 13.30 18.09 -30.64
C LYS A 14 14.65 18.08 -31.34
N ARG A 15 14.97 17.03 -32.12
CA ARG A 15 16.18 17.01 -32.95
C ARG A 15 16.16 18.09 -34.02
N LEU A 16 15.02 18.33 -34.69
CA LEU A 16 14.88 19.41 -35.66
C LEU A 16 15.13 20.79 -35.03
N GLN A 17 14.66 21.01 -33.80
CA GLN A 17 14.95 22.24 -33.04
C GLN A 17 16.45 22.45 -32.82
N THR A 18 17.20 21.37 -32.52
CA THR A 18 18.67 21.46 -32.35
C THR A 18 19.40 21.71 -33.67
N LEU A 19 18.89 21.19 -34.79
CA LEU A 19 19.50 21.37 -36.11
C LEU A 19 19.19 22.74 -36.73
N TYR A 20 18.02 23.31 -36.42
CA TYR A 20 17.53 24.57 -36.99
C TYR A 20 17.03 25.54 -35.92
N PRO A 21 17.90 26.01 -35.01
CA PRO A 21 17.50 26.82 -33.85
C PRO A 21 16.95 28.20 -34.21
N ASP A 22 17.25 28.72 -35.39
CA ASP A 22 16.81 30.06 -35.82
C ASP A 22 15.49 30.04 -36.61
N SER A 23 15.00 28.86 -36.99
CA SER A 23 13.74 28.73 -37.74
C SER A 23 12.53 28.99 -36.85
N SER A 24 11.77 30.04 -37.17
CA SER A 24 10.51 30.37 -36.47
C SER A 24 9.48 29.24 -36.59
N LEU A 25 9.37 28.61 -37.76
CA LEU A 25 8.47 27.47 -37.98
C LEU A 25 8.81 26.29 -37.06
N VAL A 26 10.09 25.95 -36.91
CA VAL A 26 10.52 24.84 -36.04
C VAL A 26 10.27 25.16 -34.57
N LYS A 27 10.43 26.43 -34.16
CA LYS A 27 10.05 26.89 -32.81
C LYS A 27 8.54 26.74 -32.57
N ASP A 28 7.72 27.17 -33.52
CA ASP A 28 6.25 27.06 -33.40
C ASP A 28 5.78 25.61 -33.34
N ILE A 29 6.32 24.73 -34.18
CA ILE A 29 6.02 23.29 -34.17
C ILE A 29 6.45 22.66 -32.84
N THR A 30 7.63 23.03 -32.32
CA THR A 30 8.11 22.51 -31.04
C THR A 30 7.19 22.93 -29.90
N ARG A 31 6.77 24.21 -29.86
CA ARG A 31 5.83 24.71 -28.85
C ARG A 31 4.50 23.95 -28.88
N GLN A 32 3.92 23.75 -30.07
CA GLN A 32 2.69 22.97 -30.22
C GLN A 32 2.88 21.51 -29.78
N ALA A 33 4.02 20.90 -30.13
CA ALA A 33 4.30 19.54 -29.74
C ALA A 33 4.44 19.43 -28.21
N GLU A 34 5.09 20.38 -27.54
CA GLU A 34 5.18 20.44 -26.07
C GLU A 34 3.81 20.55 -25.39
N GLU A 35 2.88 21.33 -25.95
CA GLU A 35 1.50 21.41 -25.46
C GLU A 35 0.79 20.06 -25.55
N VAL A 36 0.87 19.39 -26.71
CA VAL A 36 0.31 18.04 -26.89
C VAL A 36 0.97 17.01 -25.95
N MET A 37 2.28 17.14 -25.68
CA MET A 37 2.96 16.27 -24.72
C MET A 37 2.45 16.49 -23.28
N LYS A 38 2.09 17.72 -22.89
CA LYS A 38 1.47 17.99 -21.58
C LYS A 38 0.09 17.34 -21.45
N ASP A 39 -0.71 17.39 -22.52
CA ASP A 39 -2.00 16.69 -22.58
C ASP A 39 -1.81 15.18 -22.50
N MET A 40 -0.82 14.64 -23.20
CA MET A 40 -0.45 13.24 -23.12
C MET A 40 -0.05 12.83 -21.69
N THR A 41 0.77 13.63 -20.98
CA THR A 41 1.11 13.40 -19.57
C THR A 41 -0.13 13.35 -18.70
N SER A 42 -1.04 14.32 -18.87
CA SER A 42 -2.30 14.39 -18.11
C SER A 42 -3.16 13.15 -18.34
N ASN A 43 -3.26 12.68 -19.59
CA ASN A 43 -3.99 11.47 -19.95
C ASN A 43 -3.33 10.20 -19.35
N LEU A 44 -2.00 10.12 -19.31
CA LEU A 44 -1.28 9.01 -18.69
C LEU A 44 -1.50 8.97 -17.16
N ILE A 45 -1.46 10.13 -16.50
CA ILE A 45 -1.77 10.28 -15.07
C ILE A 45 -3.22 9.85 -14.80
N ALA A 46 -4.17 10.31 -15.61
CA ALA A 46 -5.57 9.88 -15.52
C ALA A 46 -5.70 8.35 -15.71
N GLY A 47 -4.90 7.76 -16.60
CA GLY A 47 -4.82 6.32 -16.80
C GLY A 47 -4.40 5.53 -15.56
N LEU A 48 -3.48 6.05 -14.74
CA LEU A 48 -3.09 5.41 -13.48
C LEU A 48 -4.18 5.45 -12.41
N ARG A 49 -5.11 6.43 -12.51
CA ARG A 49 -6.26 6.59 -11.61
C ARG A 49 -7.44 5.69 -11.97
N VAL A 50 -7.39 4.93 -13.06
CA VAL A 50 -8.46 4.01 -13.46
C VAL A 50 -8.59 2.85 -12.45
N GLN A 51 -9.82 2.43 -12.17
CA GLN A 51 -10.09 1.26 -11.34
C GLN A 51 -9.62 -0.02 -12.05
N ASN A 52 -9.05 -0.97 -11.29
CA ASN A 52 -8.62 -2.29 -11.81
C ASN A 52 -7.56 -2.24 -12.94
N ILE A 53 -6.63 -1.27 -12.88
CA ILE A 53 -5.48 -1.27 -13.78
C ILE A 53 -4.64 -2.55 -13.60
N ARG A 54 -4.30 -3.22 -14.70
CA ARG A 54 -3.42 -4.41 -14.67
C ARG A 54 -1.97 -3.99 -14.55
N LEU A 55 -1.13 -4.81 -13.90
CA LEU A 55 0.31 -4.56 -13.74
C LEU A 55 1.00 -4.20 -15.06
N ALA A 56 0.79 -4.98 -16.12
CA ALA A 56 1.39 -4.71 -17.42
C ALA A 56 0.95 -3.36 -18.04
N ALA A 57 -0.28 -2.91 -17.78
CA ALA A 57 -0.77 -1.61 -18.22
C ALA A 57 -0.15 -0.48 -17.39
N ALA A 58 -0.04 -0.66 -16.08
CA ALA A 58 0.62 0.29 -15.17
C ALA A 58 2.10 0.45 -15.52
N MET A 59 2.84 -0.65 -15.72
CA MET A 59 4.25 -0.63 -16.14
C MET A 59 4.44 0.13 -17.46
N ARG A 60 3.61 -0.12 -18.48
CA ARG A 60 3.67 0.63 -19.75
C ARG A 60 3.39 2.11 -19.56
N THR A 61 2.40 2.45 -18.73
CA THR A 61 2.01 3.84 -18.46
C THR A 61 3.14 4.59 -17.77
N VAL A 62 3.75 3.99 -16.74
CA VAL A 62 4.94 4.54 -16.06
C VAL A 62 6.12 4.64 -17.02
N GLY A 63 6.34 3.65 -17.90
CA GLY A 63 7.39 3.70 -18.92
C GLY A 63 7.19 4.83 -19.93
N TRP A 64 5.95 5.13 -20.34
CA TRP A 64 5.66 6.31 -21.16
C TRP A 64 5.86 7.61 -20.37
N LEU A 65 5.45 7.67 -19.11
CA LEU A 65 5.67 8.84 -18.25
C LEU A 65 7.16 9.19 -18.10
N ARG A 66 8.03 8.19 -17.91
CA ARG A 66 9.50 8.38 -17.89
C ARG A 66 10.04 8.99 -19.19
N ARG A 67 9.45 8.64 -20.33
CA ARG A 67 9.86 9.18 -21.64
C ARG A 67 9.32 10.58 -21.92
N VAL A 68 8.12 10.90 -21.44
CA VAL A 68 7.49 12.22 -21.66
C VAL A 68 8.05 13.27 -20.70
N ALA A 69 8.34 12.88 -19.46
CA ALA A 69 8.74 13.77 -18.38
C ALA A 69 10.00 13.26 -17.64
N PRO A 70 11.14 13.05 -18.33
CA PRO A 70 12.36 12.50 -17.73
C PRO A 70 12.89 13.35 -16.55
N GLU A 71 12.56 14.64 -16.50
CA GLU A 71 12.92 15.55 -15.40
C GLU A 71 12.38 15.12 -14.04
N LEU A 72 11.34 14.29 -14.00
CA LEU A 72 10.77 13.73 -12.76
C LEU A 72 11.59 12.57 -12.20
N GLU A 73 12.57 12.06 -12.95
CA GLU A 73 13.50 11.01 -12.50
C GLU A 73 14.70 11.58 -11.72
N ASP A 74 15.16 12.78 -12.12
CA ASP A 74 16.43 13.39 -11.69
C ASP A 74 16.38 14.22 -10.39
N THR A 75 15.27 14.17 -9.63
CA THR A 75 15.19 14.87 -8.33
C THR A 75 16.10 14.29 -7.25
N SER A 76 16.76 13.15 -7.50
CA SER A 76 17.78 12.56 -6.62
C SER A 76 19.17 12.97 -7.12
N ASN A 77 19.91 13.67 -6.26
CA ASN A 77 21.25 14.17 -6.55
C ASN A 77 22.17 13.07 -7.10
N ARG A 78 22.58 13.27 -8.35
CA ARG A 78 23.60 12.56 -9.14
C ARG A 78 24.58 11.72 -8.33
N GLU A 79 24.58 10.39 -8.53
CA GLU A 79 25.80 9.57 -8.68
C GLU A 79 25.58 8.07 -9.00
N THR A 80 24.35 7.55 -9.05
CA THR A 80 24.13 6.18 -9.57
C THR A 80 22.92 6.10 -10.52
N PRO A 81 23.12 5.78 -11.81
CA PRO A 81 22.02 5.52 -12.73
C PRO A 81 21.49 4.11 -12.46
N ALA A 82 20.76 3.95 -11.36
CA ALA A 82 19.93 2.76 -11.22
C ALA A 82 18.73 2.97 -12.14
N MET A 83 18.59 2.13 -13.17
CA MET A 83 17.46 2.09 -14.12
C MET A 83 16.08 1.83 -13.46
N ASN A 84 16.07 1.79 -12.12
CA ASN A 84 14.97 1.45 -11.22
C ASN A 84 14.89 2.46 -10.05
N SER A 85 15.45 3.67 -10.18
CA SER A 85 15.30 4.68 -9.14
C SER A 85 13.81 5.07 -9.04
N GLU A 86 13.32 5.13 -7.81
CA GLU A 86 11.92 5.42 -7.51
C GLU A 86 11.48 6.79 -8.06
N GLY A 87 12.42 7.75 -8.06
CA GLY A 87 12.22 9.12 -8.54
C GLY A 87 10.96 9.79 -7.96
N ALA A 88 10.47 10.84 -8.62
CA ALA A 88 9.14 11.39 -8.32
C ALA A 88 8.01 10.48 -8.86
N PHE A 89 8.31 9.53 -9.76
CA PHE A 89 7.33 8.63 -10.36
C PHE A 89 6.72 7.63 -9.37
N GLY A 90 7.49 7.16 -8.38
CA GLY A 90 6.98 6.33 -7.30
C GLY A 90 5.91 7.06 -6.49
N ALA A 91 6.23 8.28 -6.03
CA ALA A 91 5.27 9.13 -5.33
C ALA A 91 4.03 9.44 -6.19
N LEU A 92 4.23 9.82 -7.46
CA LEU A 92 3.13 10.08 -8.40
C LEU A 92 2.21 8.86 -8.55
N PHE A 93 2.78 7.66 -8.70
CA PHE A 93 2.01 6.43 -8.78
C PHE A 93 1.18 6.22 -7.51
N LEU A 94 1.79 6.35 -6.33
CA LEU A 94 1.10 6.18 -5.05
C LEU A 94 -0.04 7.19 -4.87
N VAL A 95 0.18 8.46 -5.22
CA VAL A 95 -0.86 9.50 -5.17
C VAL A 95 -2.01 9.19 -6.13
N CYS A 96 -1.71 8.79 -7.37
CA CYS A 96 -2.75 8.41 -8.34
C CYS A 96 -3.57 7.22 -7.86
N ARG A 97 -2.89 6.24 -7.26
CA ARG A 97 -3.51 5.05 -6.71
C ARG A 97 -4.32 5.32 -5.44
N LEU A 98 -3.84 6.22 -4.58
CA LEU A 98 -4.57 6.70 -3.41
C LEU A 98 -5.82 7.45 -3.81
N ALA A 99 -5.74 8.34 -4.81
CA ALA A 99 -6.91 9.03 -5.33
C ALA A 99 -7.96 8.05 -5.86
N ASN A 100 -7.55 6.96 -6.52
CA ASN A 100 -8.47 5.91 -6.93
C ASN A 100 -9.11 5.20 -5.72
N LEU A 101 -8.32 4.88 -4.69
CA LEU A 101 -8.83 4.30 -3.44
C LEU A 101 -9.88 5.21 -2.80
N ILE A 102 -9.57 6.50 -2.62
CA ILE A 102 -10.49 7.48 -2.05
C ILE A 102 -11.79 7.50 -2.85
N SER A 103 -11.74 7.59 -4.18
CA SER A 103 -12.96 7.57 -5.00
C SER A 103 -13.77 6.27 -4.90
N MET A 104 -13.14 5.12 -4.60
CA MET A 104 -13.86 3.88 -4.32
C MET A 104 -14.50 3.87 -2.92
N LEU A 105 -13.90 4.56 -1.95
CA LEU A 105 -14.45 4.72 -0.60
C LEU A 105 -15.59 5.75 -0.60
N GLU A 106 -15.49 6.84 -1.38
CA GLU A 106 -16.56 7.82 -1.62
C GLU A 106 -17.80 7.16 -2.26
N ALA A 107 -17.62 6.11 -3.06
CA ALA A 107 -18.77 5.35 -3.57
C ALA A 107 -19.59 4.66 -2.46
N LEU A 108 -19.07 4.58 -1.22
CA LEU A 108 -19.78 4.11 -0.03
C LEU A 108 -20.54 5.22 0.69
N ASP A 109 -20.54 6.47 0.20
CA ASP A 109 -21.23 7.60 0.82
C ASP A 109 -22.69 7.29 1.22
N PRO A 110 -23.51 6.60 0.40
CA PRO A 110 -24.87 6.24 0.83
C PRO A 110 -24.92 5.35 2.08
N LEU A 111 -23.95 4.45 2.26
CA LEU A 111 -23.83 3.63 3.47
C LEU A 111 -23.23 4.43 4.62
N ARG A 112 -22.29 5.33 4.32
CA ARG A 112 -21.66 6.22 5.29
C ARG A 112 -22.67 7.16 5.92
N GLU A 113 -23.56 7.77 5.13
CA GLU A 113 -24.63 8.64 5.63
C GLU A 113 -25.55 7.92 6.63
N LEU A 114 -25.85 6.64 6.40
CA LEU A 114 -26.64 5.84 7.33
C LEU A 114 -25.87 5.55 8.63
N ALA A 115 -24.56 5.30 8.53
CA ALA A 115 -23.70 5.14 9.68
C ALA A 115 -23.56 6.46 10.48
N ASP A 116 -23.45 7.59 9.80
CA ASP A 116 -23.39 8.93 10.39
C ASP A 116 -24.67 9.25 11.18
N GLN A 117 -25.84 8.88 10.64
CA GLN A 117 -27.12 8.99 11.36
C GLN A 117 -27.16 8.13 12.63
N GLU A 118 -26.53 6.95 12.63
CA GLU A 118 -26.37 6.12 13.83
C GLU A 118 -25.40 6.75 14.84
N THR A 119 -24.27 7.30 14.37
CA THR A 119 -23.29 8.03 15.20
C THR A 119 -23.95 9.24 15.87
N GLN A 120 -24.68 10.06 15.12
CA GLN A 120 -25.37 11.24 15.64
C GLN A 120 -26.42 10.87 16.69
N ARG A 121 -27.17 9.78 16.48
CA ARG A 121 -28.14 9.28 17.47
C ARG A 121 -27.46 8.82 18.74
N ARG A 122 -26.29 8.16 18.65
CA ARG A 122 -25.50 7.74 19.83
C ARG A 122 -25.03 8.96 20.63
N LEU A 123 -24.43 9.95 19.97
CA LEU A 123 -23.95 11.18 20.61
C LEU A 123 -25.08 12.00 21.26
N GLN A 124 -26.23 12.12 20.60
CA GLN A 124 -27.40 12.81 21.15
C GLN A 124 -28.07 12.04 22.31
N GLY A 125 -27.97 10.71 22.30
CA GLY A 125 -28.51 9.84 23.35
C GLY A 125 -27.76 9.96 24.69
N ASN A 126 -26.45 10.22 24.66
CA ASN A 126 -25.64 10.40 25.87
C ASN A 126 -25.91 11.73 26.59
N GLY A 127 -26.37 12.78 25.91
CA GLY A 127 -26.60 14.09 26.50
C GLY A 127 -27.99 14.30 27.14
N LYS A 128 -28.89 13.31 27.09
CA LYS A 128 -30.30 13.48 27.46
C LYS A 128 -30.82 12.36 28.38
N GLN A 129 -30.03 11.98 29.38
CA GLN A 129 -30.60 11.31 30.55
C GLN A 129 -31.18 12.36 31.51
N ILE A 130 -32.46 12.67 31.34
CA ILE A 130 -33.47 12.92 32.38
C ILE A 130 -34.78 13.19 31.62
N SER A 131 -35.82 12.45 31.97
CA SER A 131 -37.22 12.53 31.51
C SER A 131 -37.62 11.70 30.28
N THR A 132 -38.21 10.54 30.62
CA THR A 132 -39.47 10.02 30.08
C THR A 132 -39.67 9.95 28.56
N SER A 133 -39.62 8.73 28.02
CA SER A 133 -40.70 8.21 27.16
C SER A 133 -40.46 6.75 26.78
N THR A 134 -41.25 5.87 27.37
CA THR A 134 -41.65 4.56 26.84
C THR A 134 -42.31 4.72 25.47
N ASN A 135 -41.55 4.51 24.39
CA ASN A 135 -41.98 4.04 23.05
C ASN A 135 -40.94 4.41 21.99
N SER A 136 -39.80 3.73 21.95
CA SER A 136 -38.92 3.78 20.78
C SER A 136 -38.91 2.41 20.13
N ASN A 137 -39.41 2.38 18.88
CA ASN A 137 -39.20 1.28 17.95
C ASN A 137 -37.76 0.79 18.08
N THR A 138 -37.59 -0.51 18.32
CA THR A 138 -36.31 -1.23 18.39
C THR A 138 -35.66 -1.23 17.01
N TRP A 139 -35.19 -0.06 16.55
CA TRP A 139 -34.36 0.04 15.36
C TRP A 139 -33.07 -0.73 15.67
N PRO A 140 -32.64 -1.67 14.80
CA PRO A 140 -31.40 -2.42 15.00
C PRO A 140 -30.21 -1.43 15.07
N ALA A 141 -29.79 -1.10 16.28
CA ALA A 141 -28.74 -0.10 16.49
C ALA A 141 -27.40 -0.66 16.02
N GLY A 142 -26.74 0.05 15.10
CA GLY A 142 -25.39 -0.28 14.63
C GLY A 142 -25.34 -1.22 13.43
N GLN A 143 -26.49 -1.70 12.91
CA GLN A 143 -26.52 -2.63 11.78
C GLN A 143 -26.10 -1.96 10.46
N GLN A 144 -26.43 -0.66 10.27
CA GLN A 144 -25.99 0.05 9.08
C GLN A 144 -24.51 0.39 9.17
N THR A 145 -24.04 0.80 10.34
CA THR A 145 -22.61 1.01 10.60
C THR A 145 -21.80 -0.25 10.36
N GLU A 146 -22.29 -1.42 10.79
CA GLU A 146 -21.66 -2.71 10.54
C GLU A 146 -21.54 -2.99 9.02
N ARG A 147 -22.61 -2.77 8.25
CA ARG A 147 -22.60 -2.97 6.79
C ARG A 147 -21.62 -2.03 6.10
N PHE A 148 -21.59 -0.76 6.51
CA PHE A 148 -20.62 0.22 6.02
C PHE A 148 -19.19 -0.24 6.31
N LEU A 149 -18.88 -0.57 7.58
CA LEU A 149 -17.53 -0.99 7.99
C LEU A 149 -17.07 -2.27 7.28
N LYS A 150 -17.96 -3.28 7.12
CA LYS A 150 -17.62 -4.50 6.36
C LYS A 150 -17.19 -4.16 4.94
N ARG A 151 -17.98 -3.33 4.23
CA ARG A 151 -17.67 -2.98 2.84
C ARG A 151 -16.45 -2.07 2.74
N TYR A 152 -16.28 -1.14 3.68
CA TYR A 152 -15.12 -0.27 3.79
C TYR A 152 -13.85 -1.10 3.95
N ILE A 153 -13.78 -1.99 4.95
CA ILE A 153 -12.61 -2.82 5.24
C ILE A 153 -12.29 -3.74 4.05
N GLU A 154 -13.30 -4.31 3.40
CA GLU A 154 -13.12 -5.15 2.21
C GLU A 154 -12.43 -4.40 1.07
N ILE A 155 -12.99 -3.25 0.65
CA ILE A 155 -12.42 -2.42 -0.42
C ILE A 155 -11.04 -1.92 -0.01
N TYR A 156 -10.94 -1.37 1.19
CA TYR A 156 -9.72 -0.79 1.72
C TYR A 156 -8.57 -1.82 1.73
N ARG A 157 -8.82 -3.03 2.23
CA ARG A 157 -7.82 -4.10 2.29
C ARG A 157 -7.36 -4.52 0.91
N GLU A 158 -8.29 -4.83 0.02
CA GLU A 158 -7.99 -5.30 -1.34
C GLU A 158 -7.15 -4.26 -2.10
N GLN A 159 -7.58 -3.00 -2.03
CA GLN A 159 -6.94 -1.92 -2.76
C GLN A 159 -5.60 -1.53 -2.15
N SER A 160 -5.49 -1.44 -0.83
CA SER A 160 -4.20 -1.16 -0.15
C SER A 160 -3.15 -2.21 -0.51
N PHE A 161 -3.52 -3.49 -0.50
CA PHE A 161 -2.63 -4.58 -0.89
C PHE A 161 -2.23 -4.49 -2.36
N ALA A 162 -3.21 -4.27 -3.26
CA ALA A 162 -2.95 -4.16 -4.70
C ALA A 162 -2.00 -2.99 -5.02
N ILE A 163 -2.16 -1.85 -4.37
CA ILE A 163 -1.33 -0.66 -4.59
C ILE A 163 0.11 -0.92 -4.19
N VAL A 164 0.34 -1.40 -2.95
CA VAL A 164 1.70 -1.65 -2.44
C VAL A 164 2.37 -2.79 -3.22
N SER A 165 1.63 -3.85 -3.56
CA SER A 165 2.15 -4.94 -4.39
C SER A 165 2.54 -4.46 -5.78
N MET A 166 1.66 -3.73 -6.47
CA MET A 166 1.94 -3.22 -7.82
C MET A 166 3.11 -2.22 -7.81
N TYR A 167 3.18 -1.36 -6.79
CA TYR A 167 4.30 -0.47 -6.59
C TYR A 167 5.64 -1.21 -6.51
N LYS A 168 5.73 -2.22 -5.62
CA LYS A 168 6.95 -3.02 -5.49
C LYS A 168 7.32 -3.73 -6.79
N ASN A 169 6.34 -4.22 -7.54
CA ASN A 169 6.61 -4.86 -8.84
C ASN A 169 7.11 -3.88 -9.92
N ILE A 170 6.76 -2.59 -9.84
CA ILE A 170 7.15 -1.58 -10.84
C ILE A 170 8.48 -0.90 -10.47
N PHE A 171 8.71 -0.65 -9.18
CA PHE A 171 9.79 0.23 -8.71
C PHE A 171 10.82 -0.47 -7.81
N ALA A 172 10.57 -1.67 -7.28
CA ALA A 172 11.60 -2.36 -6.52
C ALA A 172 12.70 -2.85 -7.47
N PRO A 173 13.99 -2.65 -7.15
CA PRO A 173 15.06 -3.17 -7.96
C PRO A 173 14.96 -4.69 -8.01
N THR A 174 14.85 -5.26 -9.22
CA THR A 174 15.07 -6.69 -9.42
C THR A 174 16.39 -7.05 -8.76
N PRO A 175 16.42 -8.01 -7.81
CA PRO A 175 17.69 -8.46 -7.25
C PRO A 175 18.54 -8.97 -8.41
N SER A 176 19.67 -8.30 -8.67
CA SER A 176 20.65 -8.78 -9.61
C SER A 176 21.07 -10.20 -9.20
N GLU A 177 21.09 -11.13 -10.15
CA GLU A 177 21.44 -12.56 -9.97
C GLU A 177 22.80 -12.80 -9.28
N SER A 178 23.63 -11.78 -9.09
CA SER A 178 24.90 -11.83 -8.38
C SER A 178 24.78 -12.18 -6.88
N THR A 179 23.63 -12.02 -6.24
CA THR A 179 23.47 -12.27 -4.79
C THR A 179 22.91 -13.65 -4.46
N LEU A 180 22.44 -14.41 -5.47
CA LEU A 180 21.79 -15.71 -5.26
C LEU A 180 22.78 -16.88 -5.14
N VAL A 181 24.07 -16.67 -5.41
CA VAL A 181 25.09 -17.73 -5.34
C VAL A 181 25.76 -17.85 -3.95
N SER A 182 25.52 -16.90 -3.03
CA SER A 182 26.08 -16.97 -1.67
C SER A 182 25.15 -17.57 -0.61
N ALA A 183 23.96 -18.04 -0.99
CA ALA A 183 22.97 -18.58 -0.05
C ALA A 183 22.95 -20.13 0.02
N SER A 184 24.05 -20.81 -0.33
CA SER A 184 24.17 -22.25 -0.09
C SER A 184 25.48 -22.59 0.64
N VAL A 185 25.31 -23.18 1.83
CA VAL A 185 26.26 -23.89 2.70
C VAL A 185 26.92 -23.05 3.83
N PRO A 186 26.65 -23.36 5.11
CA PRO A 186 27.39 -22.84 6.26
C PRO A 186 28.56 -23.77 6.62
N VAL A 187 29.80 -23.37 6.32
CA VAL A 187 31.01 -24.01 6.87
C VAL A 187 31.99 -22.91 7.26
N LEU A 188 32.37 -22.89 8.53
CA LEU A 188 33.52 -22.14 9.03
C LEU A 188 34.79 -22.61 8.30
N ASP A 189 35.57 -21.72 7.68
CA ASP A 189 37.00 -21.70 7.95
C ASP A 189 37.71 -20.39 7.57
N LEU A 190 38.73 -20.08 8.35
CA LEU A 190 39.58 -18.91 8.26
C LEU A 190 40.50 -18.97 7.03
N ARG A 191 40.53 -17.87 6.24
CA ARG A 191 41.71 -17.52 5.46
C ARG A 191 41.95 -16.01 5.48
N GLY A 192 42.59 -15.57 6.57
CA GLY A 192 43.28 -14.30 6.61
C GLY A 192 44.53 -14.31 5.72
N LEU A 193 44.99 -13.09 5.44
CA LEU A 193 46.32 -12.70 4.97
C LEU A 193 46.57 -12.76 3.45
N SER A 194 46.33 -11.63 2.77
CA SER A 194 47.34 -11.11 1.83
C SER A 194 47.28 -9.58 1.72
N LEU A 195 48.24 -8.99 2.44
CA LEU A 195 49.00 -7.75 2.34
C LEU A 195 48.56 -6.58 1.42
N GLN A 196 48.66 -5.42 2.07
CA GLN A 196 48.64 -4.03 1.62
C GLN A 196 49.59 -3.68 0.48
N THR A 197 49.13 -2.78 -0.39
CA THR A 197 49.97 -1.70 -0.96
C THR A 197 49.21 -0.38 -0.76
N LYS A 198 49.86 0.59 -0.10
CA LYS A 198 49.30 1.88 0.36
C LYS A 198 49.53 3.04 -0.63
N GLN A 199 48.76 4.10 -0.38
CA GLN A 199 48.91 5.54 -0.70
C GLN A 199 48.08 6.03 -1.91
N GLY A 200 47.30 7.12 -1.84
CA GLY A 200 47.44 8.31 -0.98
C GLY A 200 46.15 8.89 -0.41
N THR A 201 46.37 9.78 0.55
CA THR A 201 45.45 10.43 1.49
C THR A 201 44.80 11.72 0.95
N ASN A 202 43.69 12.10 1.61
CA ASN A 202 42.89 13.34 1.56
C ASN A 202 41.70 13.27 0.58
N LEU A 203 40.45 13.59 0.92
CA LEU A 203 39.90 14.46 1.97
C LEU A 203 38.69 13.77 2.63
N ARG A 204 38.57 13.93 3.96
CA ARG A 204 37.29 13.80 4.66
C ARG A 204 36.32 14.84 4.09
N LYS A 205 35.37 14.42 3.25
CA LYS A 205 34.15 15.20 3.02
C LYS A 205 33.14 14.81 4.07
N THR A 206 32.72 15.80 4.85
CA THR A 206 31.56 15.82 5.71
C THR A 206 30.40 15.03 5.07
N PRO A 207 29.70 14.14 5.80
CA PRO A 207 28.44 13.63 5.29
C PRO A 207 27.50 14.82 5.19
N ASP A 208 27.07 15.18 3.98
CA ASP A 208 25.99 16.15 3.80
C ASP A 208 24.75 15.56 4.48
N LEU A 209 24.47 16.06 5.68
CA LEU A 209 23.36 15.66 6.55
C LEU A 209 22.06 16.32 6.09
N LEU A 210 21.72 16.19 4.80
CA LEU A 210 20.36 16.42 4.33
C LEU A 210 19.74 15.06 4.04
N PRO A 211 18.70 14.65 4.80
CA PRO A 211 18.10 13.35 4.62
C PRO A 211 17.59 13.23 3.19
N CYS A 212 18.13 12.26 2.46
CA CYS A 212 17.48 11.68 1.29
C CYS A 212 16.02 11.47 1.67
N LEU A 213 15.07 12.04 0.90
CA LEU A 213 13.66 11.87 1.24
C LEU A 213 13.40 10.38 1.42
N PRO A 214 12.76 9.96 2.54
CA PRO A 214 12.44 8.57 2.73
C PRO A 214 11.67 8.09 1.50
N PRO A 215 11.92 6.86 1.02
CA PRO A 215 11.17 6.30 -0.11
C PRO A 215 9.68 6.58 0.08
N ALA A 216 8.98 7.00 -0.96
CA ALA A 216 7.55 7.32 -0.94
C ALA A 216 6.72 6.15 -0.39
N LEU A 217 7.22 4.91 -0.54
CA LEU A 217 6.63 3.72 0.06
C LEU A 217 6.79 3.64 1.59
N ALA A 218 7.74 4.33 2.21
CA ALA A 218 7.98 4.27 3.65
C ALA A 218 6.86 4.97 4.44
N THR A 219 6.29 6.06 3.91
CA THR A 219 5.22 6.82 4.55
C THR A 219 3.83 6.36 4.12
N PHE A 220 3.70 5.72 2.97
CA PHE A 220 2.41 5.35 2.41
C PHE A 220 1.60 4.33 3.25
N PRO A 221 2.14 3.18 3.71
CA PRO A 221 1.45 2.28 4.62
C PRO A 221 1.06 2.93 5.94
N MET A 222 1.84 3.92 6.40
CA MET A 222 1.54 4.67 7.62
C MET A 222 0.31 5.56 7.44
N HIS A 223 0.24 6.30 6.32
CA HIS A 223 -0.93 7.10 5.98
C HIS A 223 -2.19 6.25 5.82
N LEU A 224 -2.05 5.10 5.15
CA LEU A 224 -3.11 4.10 5.06
C LEU A 224 -3.59 3.68 6.46
N ALA A 225 -2.66 3.28 7.33
CA ALA A 225 -2.98 2.88 8.70
C ALA A 225 -3.76 3.94 9.49
N GLN A 226 -3.38 5.22 9.35
CA GLN A 226 -4.11 6.35 9.96
C GLN A 226 -5.54 6.44 9.45
N LEU A 227 -5.75 6.41 8.12
CA LEU A 227 -7.08 6.50 7.52
C LEU A 227 -8.03 5.38 8.00
N LEU A 228 -7.51 4.15 8.10
CA LEU A 228 -8.28 3.03 8.65
C LEU A 228 -8.62 3.23 10.13
N THR A 229 -7.64 3.70 10.91
CA THR A 229 -7.80 3.91 12.36
C THR A 229 -8.84 5.00 12.65
N GLU A 230 -8.77 6.15 11.97
CA GLU A 230 -9.73 7.25 12.10
C GLU A 230 -11.16 6.77 11.78
N THR A 231 -11.30 5.98 10.71
CA THR A 231 -12.61 5.40 10.33
C THR A 231 -13.13 4.45 11.40
N LEU A 232 -12.28 3.56 11.93
CA LEU A 232 -12.67 2.63 12.98
C LEU A 232 -13.06 3.37 14.27
N LYS A 233 -12.29 4.38 14.70
CA LYS A 233 -12.63 5.20 15.87
C LYS A 233 -13.99 5.88 15.74
N ALA A 234 -14.29 6.43 14.57
CA ALA A 234 -15.54 7.14 14.34
C ALA A 234 -16.78 6.23 14.38
N TYR A 235 -16.67 5.01 13.85
CA TYR A 235 -17.84 4.17 13.56
C TYR A 235 -17.94 2.89 14.39
N LEU A 236 -16.83 2.29 14.83
CA LEU A 236 -16.84 1.04 15.60
C LEU A 236 -17.70 1.13 16.88
N PRO A 237 -17.72 2.23 17.65
CA PRO A 237 -18.55 2.34 18.85
C PRO A 237 -20.06 2.23 18.59
N ASN A 238 -20.53 2.43 17.35
CA ASN A 238 -21.95 2.28 17.04
C ASN A 238 -22.38 0.80 16.99
N VAL A 239 -21.46 -0.11 16.72
CA VAL A 239 -21.74 -1.55 16.59
C VAL A 239 -21.80 -2.15 17.99
N LYS A 240 -23.00 -2.46 18.50
CA LYS A 240 -23.18 -2.99 19.86
C LYS A 240 -23.09 -4.52 19.95
N ASP A 241 -23.34 -5.22 18.85
CA ASP A 241 -23.30 -6.67 18.82
C ASP A 241 -21.86 -7.19 18.90
N LYS A 242 -21.57 -7.98 19.94
CA LYS A 242 -20.23 -8.53 20.20
C LYS A 242 -19.74 -9.42 19.07
N SER A 243 -20.60 -10.27 18.50
CA SER A 243 -20.19 -11.17 17.41
C SER A 243 -19.80 -10.40 16.14
N SER A 244 -20.56 -9.35 15.82
CA SER A 244 -20.29 -8.47 14.69
C SER A 244 -19.01 -7.66 14.88
N ARG A 245 -18.77 -7.11 16.08
CA ARG A 245 -17.51 -6.43 16.42
C ARG A 245 -16.32 -7.37 16.30
N GLU A 246 -16.35 -8.55 16.94
CA GLU A 246 -15.28 -9.54 16.83
C GLU A 246 -14.97 -9.90 15.37
N SER A 247 -16.00 -10.05 14.53
CA SER A 247 -15.85 -10.30 13.09
C SER A 247 -15.15 -9.14 12.36
N LEU A 248 -15.56 -7.89 12.62
CA LEU A 248 -14.94 -6.69 12.05
C LEU A 248 -13.47 -6.57 12.47
N LEU A 249 -13.17 -6.71 13.76
CA LEU A 249 -11.81 -6.63 14.29
C LEU A 249 -10.91 -7.71 13.68
N THR A 250 -11.44 -8.93 13.51
CA THR A 250 -10.73 -10.01 12.83
C THR A 250 -10.41 -9.65 11.36
N GLN A 251 -11.34 -9.01 10.64
CA GLN A 251 -11.08 -8.54 9.27
C GLN A 251 -10.01 -7.45 9.22
N VAL A 252 -10.04 -6.50 10.18
CA VAL A 252 -8.98 -5.48 10.32
C VAL A 252 -7.63 -6.13 10.57
N LEU A 253 -7.58 -7.18 11.39
CA LEU A 253 -6.35 -7.90 11.67
C LEU A 253 -5.81 -8.64 10.44
N TYR A 254 -6.67 -9.26 9.64
CA TYR A 254 -6.26 -9.82 8.35
C TYR A 254 -5.75 -8.74 7.38
N CYS A 255 -6.34 -7.54 7.42
CA CYS A 255 -5.86 -6.40 6.66
C CYS A 255 -4.45 -5.98 7.13
N ALA A 256 -4.28 -5.74 8.43
CA ALA A 256 -3.02 -5.38 9.07
C ALA A 256 -1.92 -6.41 8.80
N GLY A 257 -2.22 -7.71 8.91
CA GLY A 257 -1.26 -8.78 8.60
C GLY A 257 -0.86 -8.79 7.11
N SER A 258 -1.82 -8.60 6.20
CA SER A 258 -1.53 -8.57 4.76
C SER A 258 -0.61 -7.40 4.36
N LEU A 259 -0.80 -6.25 5.00
CA LEU A 259 -0.08 -5.01 4.71
C LEU A 259 1.24 -4.93 5.50
N GLY A 260 1.31 -5.59 6.67
CA GLY A 260 2.52 -5.77 7.47
C GLY A 260 3.58 -6.64 6.80
N ARG A 261 3.17 -7.70 6.09
CA ARG A 261 4.09 -8.46 5.21
C ARG A 261 4.71 -7.62 4.10
N LEU A 262 4.10 -6.48 3.78
CA LEU A 262 4.63 -5.54 2.81
C LEU A 262 5.49 -4.43 3.43
N GLY A 263 5.80 -4.51 4.72
CA GLY A 263 6.71 -3.59 5.43
C GLY A 263 6.01 -2.44 6.16
N GLY A 264 4.67 -2.45 6.29
CA GLY A 264 3.97 -1.49 7.14
C GLY A 264 3.94 -1.91 8.61
N ASN A 265 4.21 -1.00 9.54
CA ASN A 265 4.11 -1.29 10.97
C ASN A 265 2.68 -1.00 11.48
N PHE A 266 1.81 -2.00 11.39
CA PHE A 266 0.43 -1.91 11.88
C PHE A 266 0.31 -2.03 13.40
N SER A 267 1.42 -2.28 14.12
CA SER A 267 1.44 -2.16 15.59
C SER A 267 1.10 -0.74 16.05
N MET A 268 1.23 0.26 15.19
CA MET A 268 0.83 1.64 15.48
C MET A 268 -0.68 1.85 15.38
N ILE A 269 -1.41 1.03 14.60
CA ILE A 269 -2.89 1.02 14.66
C ILE A 269 -3.33 0.59 16.06
N LEU A 270 -2.62 -0.37 16.68
CA LEU A 270 -2.88 -0.72 18.08
C LEU A 270 -2.68 0.48 18.99
N SER A 271 -1.50 1.13 18.97
CA SER A 271 -1.26 2.27 19.87
C SER A 271 -2.30 3.37 19.66
N PHE A 272 -2.64 3.71 18.41
CA PHE A 272 -3.63 4.76 18.16
C PHE A 272 -5.06 4.38 18.55
N LEU A 273 -5.48 3.12 18.38
CA LEU A 273 -6.78 2.66 18.89
C LEU A 273 -6.81 2.60 20.42
N THR A 274 -5.66 2.54 21.09
CA THR A 274 -5.51 2.44 22.55
C THR A 274 -5.26 3.79 23.24
N GLU A 275 -4.69 4.77 22.53
CA GLU A 275 -4.38 6.12 23.03
C GLU A 275 -5.47 7.16 22.65
N GLY A 276 -6.69 6.70 22.38
CA GLY A 276 -7.79 7.53 21.93
C GLY A 276 -8.58 8.17 23.07
N ASP A 277 -8.03 9.26 23.60
CA ASP A 277 -8.66 10.32 24.43
C ASP A 277 -8.58 10.16 25.97
N GLU A 278 -7.41 10.47 26.56
CA GLU A 278 -7.25 10.75 28.00
C GLU A 278 -8.10 11.94 28.52
N GLU A 279 -8.93 12.60 27.69
CA GLU A 279 -9.72 13.78 28.06
C GLU A 279 -11.24 13.67 27.80
N GLY A 280 -11.79 12.50 27.44
CA GLY A 280 -13.22 12.38 27.11
C GLY A 280 -13.94 11.13 27.64
N ASP A 281 -14.61 11.26 28.79
CA ASP A 281 -15.64 10.37 29.38
C ASP A 281 -15.43 8.83 29.33
N ILE A 282 -15.10 8.32 30.52
CA ILE A 282 -14.58 6.99 30.88
C ILE A 282 -15.64 5.87 30.89
N GLU A 283 -16.35 5.59 29.79
CA GLU A 283 -17.24 4.39 29.76
C GLU A 283 -17.14 3.52 28.48
N ASP A 284 -16.90 4.09 27.30
CA ASP A 284 -16.79 3.31 26.05
C ASP A 284 -15.35 2.88 25.72
N GLU A 285 -14.34 3.59 26.25
CA GLU A 285 -12.91 3.30 26.03
C GLU A 285 -12.48 2.00 26.72
N ASP A 286 -13.02 1.73 27.92
CA ASP A 286 -12.75 0.53 28.73
C ASP A 286 -13.25 -0.78 28.10
N VAL A 287 -14.11 -0.73 27.06
CA VAL A 287 -14.70 -1.92 26.43
C VAL A 287 -14.02 -2.30 25.10
N ILE A 288 -13.41 -1.34 24.40
CA ILE A 288 -12.80 -1.59 23.07
C ILE A 288 -11.43 -2.27 23.20
N VAL A 289 -10.63 -1.82 24.17
CA VAL A 289 -9.27 -2.34 24.44
C VAL A 289 -9.26 -3.83 24.80
N PRO A 290 -10.03 -4.33 25.78
CA PRO A 290 -10.01 -5.76 26.13
C PRO A 290 -10.54 -6.65 25.01
N GLU A 291 -11.49 -6.17 24.21
CA GLU A 291 -12.02 -6.93 23.07
C GLU A 291 -11.01 -7.06 21.93
N TRP A 292 -10.28 -5.99 21.62
CA TRP A 292 -9.22 -6.03 20.62
C TRP A 292 -8.06 -6.94 21.05
N GLU A 293 -7.62 -6.86 22.31
CA GLU A 293 -6.60 -7.76 22.86
C GLU A 293 -7.05 -9.23 22.82
N GLU A 294 -8.31 -9.51 23.14
CA GLU A 294 -8.88 -10.85 23.06
C GLU A 294 -8.88 -11.38 21.60
N VAL A 295 -9.29 -10.55 20.64
CA VAL A 295 -9.26 -10.89 19.21
C VAL A 295 -7.84 -11.11 18.70
N MET A 296 -6.89 -10.24 19.07
CA MET A 296 -5.47 -10.38 18.73
C MET A 296 -4.89 -11.69 19.29
N LYS A 297 -5.20 -12.02 20.55
CA LYS A 297 -4.75 -13.26 21.19
C LYS A 297 -5.36 -14.49 20.50
N LYS A 298 -6.66 -14.48 20.21
CA LYS A 298 -7.35 -15.54 19.46
C LYS A 298 -6.70 -15.73 18.08
N HIS A 299 -6.48 -14.65 17.34
CA HIS A 299 -5.87 -14.71 16.02
C HIS A 299 -4.41 -15.18 16.07
N ARG A 300 -3.61 -14.74 17.04
CA ARG A 300 -2.22 -15.20 17.22
C ARG A 300 -2.16 -16.72 17.38
N ILE A 301 -3.03 -17.27 18.24
CA ILE A 301 -3.14 -18.72 18.46
C ILE A 301 -3.59 -19.45 17.19
N LEU A 302 -4.54 -18.89 16.44
CA LEU A 302 -5.03 -19.48 15.18
C LEU A 302 -3.96 -19.48 14.09
N SER A 303 -3.18 -18.41 13.96
CA SER A 303 -2.02 -18.33 13.05
C SER A 303 -0.93 -19.31 13.45
N GLU A 304 -0.55 -19.38 14.74
CA GLU A 304 0.43 -20.34 15.25
C GLU A 304 0.02 -21.80 14.96
N ARG A 305 -1.28 -22.12 15.10
CA ARG A 305 -1.83 -23.45 14.76
C ARG A 305 -1.82 -23.73 13.26
N LEU A 306 -2.15 -22.74 12.43
CA LEU A 306 -2.10 -22.89 10.97
C LEU A 306 -0.65 -23.08 10.48
N ASP A 307 0.30 -22.36 11.06
CA ASP A 307 1.73 -22.50 10.75
C ASP A 307 2.26 -23.86 11.20
N GLN A 308 1.80 -24.39 12.33
CA GLN A 308 2.12 -25.76 12.76
C GLN A 308 1.54 -26.83 11.83
N LEU A 309 0.30 -26.65 11.35
CA LEU A 309 -0.35 -27.58 10.42
C LEU A 309 0.30 -27.56 9.03
N THR A 310 0.75 -26.39 8.57
CA THR A 310 1.41 -26.24 7.26
C THR A 310 2.88 -26.65 7.30
N SER A 311 3.59 -26.45 8.42
CA SER A 311 4.96 -26.97 8.62
C SER A 311 5.00 -28.48 8.84
N SER A 312 3.97 -29.04 9.47
CA SER A 312 3.83 -30.51 9.67
C SER A 312 3.35 -31.24 8.40
N GLY A 313 2.88 -30.52 7.38
CA GLY A 313 2.51 -31.07 6.07
C GLY A 313 3.68 -31.33 5.12
N ALA A 314 4.89 -30.88 5.46
CA ALA A 314 6.07 -30.98 4.61
C ALA A 314 6.93 -32.24 4.85
N ASP A 315 6.60 -33.09 5.83
CA ASP A 315 7.46 -34.23 6.25
C ASP A 315 6.85 -35.62 6.06
N ASN A 316 5.83 -35.77 5.21
CA ASN A 316 5.35 -37.10 4.79
C ASN A 316 5.78 -37.39 3.35
N GLY A 317 6.96 -37.99 3.21
CA GLY A 317 7.49 -38.49 1.94
C GLY A 317 6.56 -39.49 1.22
N PRO A 318 6.73 -39.67 -0.10
CA PRO A 318 5.80 -40.42 -0.94
C PRO A 318 5.84 -41.91 -0.62
N LYS A 319 4.71 -42.46 -0.15
CA LYS A 319 4.51 -43.92 -0.07
C LYS A 319 4.39 -44.49 -1.48
N ILE A 320 5.43 -45.22 -1.89
CA ILE A 320 5.44 -46.07 -3.08
C ILE A 320 4.33 -47.12 -2.94
N ILE A 321 3.32 -47.05 -3.82
CA ILE A 321 2.28 -48.07 -3.96
C ILE A 321 2.88 -49.22 -4.78
N SER A 322 3.24 -50.32 -4.12
CA SER A 322 3.62 -51.57 -4.78
C SER A 322 2.35 -52.27 -5.32
N ARG A 323 2.29 -52.41 -6.65
CA ARG A 323 1.26 -53.20 -7.34
C ARG A 323 1.46 -54.69 -7.03
N LEU A 324 0.48 -55.33 -6.39
CA LEU A 324 0.38 -56.79 -6.31
C LEU A 324 0.00 -57.37 -7.68
N ALA A 325 0.74 -58.41 -8.08
CA ALA A 325 0.53 -59.20 -9.28
C ALA A 325 -0.71 -60.11 -9.17
N SER A 326 -1.42 -60.26 -10.29
CA SER A 326 -2.53 -61.20 -10.48
C SER A 326 -2.03 -62.65 -10.57
N PRO A 327 -2.78 -63.65 -10.08
CA PRO A 327 -2.52 -65.05 -10.43
C PRO A 327 -3.30 -65.44 -11.69
N LEU A 328 -2.61 -66.15 -12.59
CA LEU A 328 -3.21 -66.95 -13.67
C LEU A 328 -2.68 -68.38 -13.49
N THR A 329 -3.65 -69.31 -13.45
CA THR A 329 -3.57 -70.78 -13.44
C THR A 329 -2.90 -71.45 -12.26
#